data_AF-K1P0X3-F1
#
_entry.id   AF-K1P0X3-F1
#
_cell.length_a   1.000
_cell.length_b   1.000
_cell.length_c   1.000
_cell.angle_alpha   90.00
_cell.angle_beta   90.00
_cell.angle_gamma   90.00
#
_symmetry.space_group_name_H-M   'P 1'
#
loop_
_entity.id
_entity.type
_entity.pdbx_description
1 polymer ?
#
loop_
_entity_poly.entity_id
_entity_poly.type
_entity_poly.pdbx_seq_one_letter_code
_entity_poly.pdbx_strand_id
1 'polypeptide(L)'
;MSSSSSCEAQNLLIEPFYGGSHKQLIDLIQKEIPECHLVTMTAKKWHWRSRVSALYLAQNIPFCTKYKVLFCSSVLNLAELVALRPDLASLKKIIYFHENQLVYPVREKKDRDIQHGYNQILSW
;
A
#
# COMPACT_ATOMS: atom_id res chain seq x y z
N MET A 1 3.88 -28.93 -11.00
CA MET A 1 4.69 -28.70 -9.78
C MET A 1 5.54 -27.47 -10.04
N SER A 2 4.99 -26.29 -9.76
CA SER A 2 5.65 -25.01 -10.01
C SER A 2 6.70 -24.80 -8.92
N SER A 3 7.94 -24.59 -9.33
CA SER A 3 9.06 -24.25 -8.47
C SER A 3 8.72 -23.06 -7.58
N SER A 4 8.52 -23.32 -6.29
CA SER A 4 8.43 -22.29 -5.26
C SER A 4 9.81 -21.66 -5.09
N SER A 5 10.07 -20.56 -5.81
CA SER A 5 11.17 -19.68 -5.49
C SER A 5 10.98 -19.19 -4.06
N SER A 6 11.91 -19.51 -3.17
CA SER A 6 11.85 -19.02 -1.80
C SER A 6 11.97 -17.50 -1.85
N CYS A 7 10.94 -16.79 -1.43
CA CYS A 7 11.00 -15.34 -1.29
C CYS A 7 12.11 -14.98 -0.30
N GLU A 8 13.15 -14.30 -0.78
CA GLU A 8 14.28 -13.82 0.03
C GLU A 8 14.05 -12.42 0.60
N ALA A 9 13.09 -11.69 0.03
CA ALA A 9 12.78 -10.33 0.44
C ALA A 9 12.21 -10.26 1.87
N GLN A 10 12.75 -9.34 2.67
CA GLN A 10 12.27 -9.04 4.03
C GLN A 10 11.30 -7.84 4.05
N ASN A 11 11.41 -6.95 3.07
CA ASN A 11 10.67 -5.69 3.00
C ASN A 11 9.62 -5.74 1.89
N LEU A 12 8.33 -5.74 2.24
CA LEU A 12 7.23 -5.67 1.28
C LEU A 12 6.87 -4.20 1.03
N LEU A 13 7.11 -3.72 -0.19
CA LEU A 13 6.72 -2.38 -0.63
C LEU A 13 5.45 -2.48 -1.47
N ILE A 14 4.39 -1.75 -1.07
CA ILE A 14 3.10 -1.76 -1.75
C ILE A 14 2.72 -0.35 -2.19
N GLU A 15 2.51 -0.13 -3.49
CA GLU A 15 2.03 1.15 -4.01
C GLU A 15 0.87 0.95 -5.01
N PRO A 16 -0.39 1.12 -4.56
CA PRO A 16 -1.56 1.03 -5.43
C PRO A 16 -1.66 2.13 -6.50
N PHE A 17 -0.93 3.23 -6.36
CA PHE A 17 -0.93 4.34 -7.32
C PHE A 17 0.50 4.67 -7.75
N TYR A 18 1.12 3.73 -8.48
CA TYR A 18 2.53 3.83 -8.84
C TYR A 18 2.75 4.69 -10.09
N GLY A 19 2.96 5.99 -9.85
CA GLY A 19 3.26 7.00 -10.87
C GLY A 19 3.58 8.34 -10.24
N GLY A 20 4.07 9.31 -11.03
CA GLY A 20 4.45 10.64 -10.54
C GLY A 20 5.38 10.58 -9.32
N SER A 21 5.08 11.41 -8.32
CA SER A 21 5.80 11.50 -7.05
C SER A 21 5.76 10.23 -6.20
N HIS A 22 4.68 9.44 -6.26
CA HIS A 22 4.61 8.14 -5.58
C HIS A 22 5.68 7.19 -6.11
N LYS A 23 5.79 7.07 -7.44
CA LYS A 23 6.80 6.23 -8.08
C LYS A 23 8.21 6.68 -7.70
N GLN A 24 8.48 7.99 -7.74
CA GLN A 24 9.79 8.53 -7.38
C GLN A 24 10.22 8.13 -5.96
N LEU A 25 9.32 8.22 -4.98
CA LEU A 25 9.61 7.80 -3.61
C LEU A 25 9.85 6.29 -3.51
N ILE A 26 8.97 5.49 -4.10
CA ILE A 26 9.07 4.03 -4.03
C ILE A 26 10.35 3.51 -4.71
N ASP A 27 10.71 4.09 -5.86
CA ASP A 27 11.96 3.74 -6.57
C ASP A 27 13.19 4.09 -5.72
N LEU A 28 13.17 5.23 -5.03
CA LEU A 28 14.23 5.61 -4.11
C LEU A 28 14.33 4.62 -2.94
N ILE A 29 13.21 4.29 -2.29
CA ILE A 29 13.20 3.33 -1.17
C ILE A 29 13.70 1.97 -1.64
N GLN A 30 13.23 1.47 -2.78
CA GLN A 30 13.67 0.18 -3.32
C GLN A 30 15.15 0.17 -3.68
N LYS A 31 15.70 1.31 -4.13
CA LYS A 31 17.12 1.46 -4.46
C LYS A 31 18.01 1.49 -3.21
N GLU A 32 17.58 2.19 -2.17
CA GLU A 32 18.39 2.42 -0.96
C GLU A 32 18.20 1.35 0.12
N ILE A 33 17.09 0.60 0.09
CA ILE A 33 16.78 -0.46 1.05
C ILE A 33 16.91 -1.83 0.36
N PRO A 34 17.76 -2.74 0.86
CA PRO A 34 17.93 -4.07 0.26
C PRO A 34 16.73 -4.98 0.55
N GLU A 35 16.67 -6.10 -0.19
CA GLU A 35 15.69 -7.17 0.04
C GLU A 35 14.22 -6.71 -0.03
N CYS A 36 13.94 -5.78 -0.94
CA CYS A 36 12.59 -5.29 -1.20
C CYS A 36 11.84 -6.15 -2.23
N HIS A 37 10.61 -6.55 -1.88
CA HIS A 37 9.62 -7.04 -2.83
C HIS A 37 8.64 -5.91 -3.14
N LEU A 38 8.64 -5.42 -4.37
CA LEU A 38 7.77 -4.35 -4.80
C LEU A 38 6.49 -4.90 -5.48
N VAL A 39 5.32 -4.51 -4.98
CA VAL A 39 4.01 -4.80 -5.57
C VAL A 39 3.29 -3.49 -5.88
N THR A 40 2.92 -3.29 -7.14
CA THR A 40 2.37 -2.01 -7.60
C THR A 40 1.12 -2.17 -8.44
N MET A 41 0.35 -1.08 -8.58
CA MET A 41 -0.67 -0.96 -9.61
C MET A 41 -0.49 0.36 -10.37
N THR A 42 -1.06 0.45 -11.57
CA THR A 42 -0.91 1.66 -12.40
C THR A 42 -1.53 2.90 -11.74
N ALA A 43 -0.87 4.05 -11.91
CA ALA A 43 -1.36 5.36 -11.47
C ALA A 43 -2.53 5.89 -12.31
N LYS A 44 -3.64 5.15 -12.33
CA LYS A 44 -4.90 5.54 -12.98
C LYS A 44 -6.02 5.42 -11.97
N LYS A 45 -6.97 6.37 -12.03
CA LYS A 45 -8.21 6.36 -11.23
C LYS A 45 -7.92 6.17 -9.73
N TRP A 46 -7.23 7.13 -9.09
CA TRP A 46 -6.78 7.00 -7.70
C TRP A 46 -7.91 6.68 -6.70
N HIS A 47 -9.11 7.25 -6.88
CA HIS A 47 -10.28 6.91 -6.05
C HIS A 47 -10.59 5.40 -6.08
N TRP A 48 -10.52 4.79 -7.26
CA TRP A 48 -10.68 3.34 -7.40
C TRP A 48 -9.53 2.60 -6.72
N ARG A 49 -8.27 3.04 -6.90
CA ARG A 49 -7.12 2.45 -6.19
C ARG A 49 -7.33 2.46 -4.68
N SER A 50 -7.83 3.56 -4.13
CA SER A 50 -8.07 3.66 -2.69
C SER A 50 -9.17 2.74 -2.17
N ARG A 51 -10.15 2.42 -3.02
CA ARG A 51 -11.32 1.61 -2.65
C ARG A 51 -11.12 0.11 -2.86
N VAL A 52 -10.39 -0.31 -3.90
CA VAL A 52 -10.38 -1.73 -4.33
C VAL A 52 -9.00 -2.37 -4.36
N SER A 53 -7.93 -1.62 -4.12
CA SER A 53 -6.57 -2.16 -4.22
C SER A 53 -6.32 -3.27 -3.19
N ALA A 54 -6.85 -3.16 -1.97
CA ALA A 54 -6.67 -4.18 -0.94
C ALA A 54 -7.16 -5.56 -1.40
N LEU A 55 -8.37 -5.64 -1.95
CA LEU A 55 -8.93 -6.89 -2.48
C LEU A 55 -8.10 -7.49 -3.62
N TYR A 56 -7.63 -6.65 -4.55
CA TYR A 56 -6.78 -7.11 -5.64
C TYR A 56 -5.42 -7.57 -5.13
N LEU A 57 -4.78 -6.77 -4.29
CA LEU A 57 -3.44 -7.02 -3.78
C LEU A 57 -3.39 -8.21 -2.83
N ALA A 58 -4.45 -8.48 -2.07
CA ALA A 58 -4.57 -9.67 -1.24
C ALA A 58 -4.33 -10.98 -2.04
N GLN A 59 -4.76 -11.00 -3.30
CA GLN A 59 -4.61 -12.15 -4.21
C GLN A 59 -3.27 -12.16 -4.96
N ASN A 60 -2.62 -11.00 -5.12
CA ASN A 60 -1.45 -10.84 -5.97
C ASN A 60 -0.13 -10.70 -5.19
N ILE A 61 -0.18 -10.35 -3.91
CA ILE A 61 0.99 -10.38 -3.03
C ILE A 61 1.34 -11.85 -2.75
N PRO A 62 2.55 -12.32 -3.10
CA PRO A 62 2.91 -13.70 -2.83
C PRO A 62 2.99 -13.97 -1.33
N PHE A 63 2.70 -15.19 -0.93
CA PHE A 63 2.94 -15.62 0.45
C PHE A 63 4.45 -15.75 0.69
N CYS A 64 4.93 -15.18 1.80
CA CYS A 64 6.34 -15.21 2.16
C CYS A 64 6.51 -15.08 3.67
N THR A 65 7.09 -16.09 4.31
CA THR A 65 7.34 -16.09 5.77
C THR A 65 8.50 -15.19 6.19
N LYS A 66 9.33 -14.76 5.23
CA LYS A 66 10.47 -13.86 5.48
C LYS A 66 10.09 -12.40 5.59
N TYR A 67 8.91 -11.98 5.11
CA TYR A 67 8.47 -10.60 5.29
C TYR A 67 8.47 -10.22 6.76
N LYS A 68 9.06 -9.06 7.07
CA LYS A 68 9.11 -8.46 8.41
C LYS A 68 8.52 -7.06 8.43
N VAL A 69 8.68 -6.32 7.33
CA VAL A 69 8.21 -4.94 7.19
C VAL A 69 7.27 -4.84 6.00
N LEU A 70 6.15 -4.14 6.18
CA LEU A 70 5.24 -3.72 5.12
C LEU A 70 5.27 -2.19 5.06
N PHE A 71 5.71 -1.66 3.93
CA PHE A 71 5.62 -0.24 3.61
C PHE A 71 4.52 -0.01 2.56
N CYS A 72 3.66 0.98 2.78
CA CYS A 72 2.68 1.38 1.77
C CYS A 72 2.37 2.87 1.82
N SER A 73 1.79 3.40 0.75
CA SER A 73 1.18 4.73 0.79
C SER A 73 -0.21 4.70 1.42
N SER A 74 -0.68 5.85 1.91
CA SER A 74 -2.04 6.05 2.44
C SER A 74 -3.16 5.94 1.40
N VAL A 75 -2.82 5.64 0.14
CA VAL A 75 -3.80 5.25 -0.88
C VAL A 75 -4.35 3.87 -0.56
N LEU A 76 -3.52 2.95 -0.08
CA LEU A 76 -3.94 1.59 0.27
C LEU A 76 -4.89 1.61 1.47
N ASN A 77 -6.03 0.92 1.36
CA ASN A 77 -6.82 0.55 2.53
C ASN A 77 -6.09 -0.56 3.30
N LEU A 78 -5.15 -0.17 4.18
CA LEU A 78 -4.29 -1.14 4.87
C LEU A 78 -5.09 -2.06 5.79
N ALA A 79 -6.07 -1.51 6.50
CA ALA A 79 -6.93 -2.28 7.41
C ALA A 79 -7.64 -3.43 6.69
N GLU A 80 -8.19 -3.16 5.50
CA GLU A 80 -8.81 -4.18 4.66
C GLU A 80 -7.80 -5.21 4.17
N LEU A 81 -6.60 -4.78 3.74
CA LEU A 81 -5.58 -5.72 3.29
C LEU A 81 -5.17 -6.68 4.40
N VAL A 82 -4.91 -6.20 5.62
CA VAL A 82 -4.50 -7.07 6.73
C VAL A 82 -5.62 -7.97 7.22
N ALA A 83 -6.88 -7.54 7.10
CA ALA A 83 -8.04 -8.38 7.39
C ALA A 83 -8.17 -9.54 6.38
N LEU A 84 -7.89 -9.27 5.10
CA LEU A 84 -7.89 -10.28 4.03
C LEU A 84 -6.62 -11.15 4.03
N ARG A 85 -5.52 -10.66 4.60
CA ARG A 85 -4.22 -11.33 4.68
C ARG A 85 -3.68 -11.36 6.11
N PRO A 86 -4.21 -12.25 6.97
CA PRO A 86 -3.76 -12.37 8.36
C PRO A 86 -2.25 -12.64 8.52
N ASP A 87 -1.61 -13.24 7.51
CA ASP A 87 -0.15 -13.45 7.46
C ASP A 87 0.64 -12.13 7.38
N LEU A 88 0.04 -11.05 6.87
CA LEU A 88 0.64 -9.72 6.82
C LEU A 88 0.33 -8.89 8.10
N ALA A 89 -0.63 -9.32 8.92
CA ALA A 89 -1.09 -8.56 10.08
C ALA A 89 -0.01 -8.39 11.16
N SER A 90 0.89 -9.37 11.30
CA SER A 90 1.98 -9.35 12.28
C SER A 90 3.21 -8.54 11.85
N LEU A 91 3.26 -8.06 10.60
CA LEU A 91 4.40 -7.31 10.11
C LEU A 91 4.53 -5.95 10.81
N LYS A 92 5.73 -5.36 10.80
CA LYS A 92 5.88 -3.94 11.12
C LYS A 92 5.32 -3.13 9.97
N LYS A 93 4.25 -2.37 10.20
CA LYS A 93 3.60 -1.55 9.17
C LYS A 93 4.13 -0.11 9.21
N ILE A 94 4.52 0.40 8.05
CA ILE A 94 4.94 1.79 7.84
C ILE A 94 4.06 2.37 6.75
N ILE A 95 3.34 3.44 7.08
CA ILE A 95 2.42 4.09 6.16
C ILE A 95 2.92 5.48 5.85
N TYR A 96 3.12 5.76 4.57
CA TYR A 96 3.48 7.07 4.09
C TYR A 96 2.26 7.81 3.56
N PHE A 97 1.95 8.95 4.16
CA PHE A 97 0.87 9.81 3.71
C PHE A 97 1.37 10.75 2.62
N HIS A 98 1.19 10.36 1.36
CA HIS A 98 1.48 11.25 0.24
C HIS A 98 0.51 12.45 0.24
N GLU A 99 -0.75 12.18 0.56
CA GLU A 99 -1.76 13.18 0.87
C GLU A 99 -2.56 12.73 2.10
N ASN A 100 -2.85 13.68 2.99
CA ASN A 100 -3.72 13.46 4.15
C ASN A 100 -5.12 13.98 3.83
N GLN A 101 -6.08 13.06 3.68
CA GLN A 101 -7.45 13.39 3.29
C GLN A 101 -8.25 14.01 4.45
N LEU A 102 -7.77 13.89 5.69
CA LEU A 102 -8.38 14.51 6.88
C LEU A 102 -8.11 16.02 6.95
N VAL A 103 -6.93 16.45 6.49
CA VAL A 103 -6.46 17.85 6.59
C VAL A 103 -6.20 18.45 5.20
N TYR A 104 -6.71 17.84 4.13
CA TYR A 104 -6.44 18.31 2.77
C TYR A 104 -7.00 19.73 2.57
N PRO A 105 -6.19 20.71 2.12
CA PRO A 105 -6.55 22.11 2.09
C PRO A 105 -7.85 22.33 1.29
N VAL A 106 -8.82 22.96 1.95
CA VAL A 106 -10.13 23.23 1.36
C VAL A 106 -10.02 24.52 0.56
N ARG A 107 -9.95 24.42 -0.78
CA ARG A 107 -10.08 25.58 -1.67
C ARG A 107 -11.54 26.00 -1.86
N GLU A 108 -12.45 25.02 -1.83
CA GLU A 108 -13.90 25.20 -1.89
C GLU A 108 -14.58 24.18 -0.97
N LYS A 109 -15.61 24.59 -0.21
CA LYS A 109 -16.44 23.64 0.55
C LYS A 109 -17.30 22.85 -0.44
N LYS A 110 -16.93 21.60 -0.67
CA LYS A 110 -17.70 20.60 -1.43
C LYS A 110 -17.96 19.41 -0.52
N ASP A 111 -19.05 18.70 -0.77
CA ASP A 111 -19.25 17.38 -0.18
C ASP A 111 -18.10 16.47 -0.63
N ARG A 112 -17.29 16.05 0.36
CA ARG A 112 -16.14 15.18 0.14
C ARG A 112 -16.55 13.75 0.36
N ASP A 113 -15.92 12.87 -0.41
CA ASP A 113 -16.01 11.45 -0.19
C ASP A 113 -15.29 11.07 1.11
N ILE A 114 -16.07 10.82 2.17
CA ILE A 114 -15.55 10.52 3.51
C ILE A 114 -14.76 9.22 3.57
N GLN A 115 -14.94 8.32 2.60
CA GLN A 115 -14.35 6.99 2.62
C GLN A 115 -12.82 7.04 2.61
N HIS A 116 -12.21 8.01 1.93
CA HIS A 116 -10.76 8.11 1.87
C HIS A 116 -10.15 8.53 3.21
N GLY A 117 -10.78 9.50 3.89
CA GLY A 117 -10.39 9.88 5.25
C GLY A 117 -10.62 8.74 6.24
N TYR A 118 -11.75 8.04 6.12
CA TYR A 118 -12.06 6.88 6.95
C TYR A 118 -11.04 5.74 6.79
N ASN A 119 -10.67 5.38 5.57
CA ASN A 119 -9.65 4.37 5.30
C ASN A 119 -8.29 4.74 5.94
N GLN A 120 -7.92 6.02 5.86
CA GLN A 120 -6.69 6.53 6.46
C GLN A 120 -6.73 6.49 8.00
N ILE A 121 -7.88 6.81 8.58
CA ILE A 121 -8.14 6.70 10.02
C ILE A 121 -7.98 5.24 10.46
N LEU A 122 -8.61 4.28 9.78
CA LEU A 122 -8.58 2.86 10.17
C LEU A 122 -7.21 2.16 10.10
N SER A 123 -6.17 2.84 9.62
CA SER A 123 -4.88 2.23 9.33
C SER A 123 -3.96 2.02 10.54
N TRP A 124 -4.52 2.01 11.76
CA TRP A 124 -3.82 1.75 13.03
C TRP A 124 -3.51 0.26 13.28
#